data_AF-A0AAD8B553-F1
#
_entry.id   AF-A0AAD8B553-F1
#
_cell.length_a   1.000
_cell.length_b   1.000
_cell.length_c   1.000
_cell.angle_alpha   90.00
_cell.angle_beta   90.00
_cell.angle_gamma   90.00
#
_symmetry.space_group_name_H-M   'P 1'
#
loop_
_entity.id
_entity.type
_entity.pdbx_description
1 polymer ?
#
loop_
_entity_poly.entity_id
_entity_poly.type
_entity_poly.pdbx_seq_one_letter_code
_entity_poly.pdbx_strand_id
1 'polypeptide(L)'
;SALGDPHINTLDGTGYTMNGLGEFILLLINELNFTLQARTKQALSAAGNATKATVFSAFAAKEGDTATFQVELSADSKGMIINSCGADLTTDFYADERYNGSNVVADVQVSRKEKNNKTIALAAFPS
;
A
#
# COMPACT_ATOMS: atom_id res chain seq x y z
N SER A 1 -12.33 -14.75 -0.91
CA SER A 1 -11.58 -14.73 -2.18
C SER A 1 -12.02 -13.50 -2.96
N ALA A 2 -11.10 -12.67 -3.40
CA ALA A 2 -11.37 -11.67 -4.44
C ALA A 2 -10.30 -11.93 -5.50
N LEU A 3 -10.68 -12.72 -6.51
CA LEU A 3 -9.85 -13.00 -7.68
C LEU A 3 -10.31 -12.02 -8.77
N GLY A 4 -9.66 -10.87 -8.87
CA GLY A 4 -9.85 -9.92 -9.97
C GLY A 4 -10.38 -8.55 -9.58
N ASP A 5 -9.82 -7.55 -10.27
CA ASP A 5 -10.02 -6.09 -10.31
C ASP A 5 -10.20 -5.31 -8.99
N PRO A 6 -9.33 -4.32 -8.71
CA PRO A 6 -9.52 -3.35 -7.65
C PRO A 6 -10.95 -2.80 -7.54
N HIS A 7 -11.58 -3.03 -6.38
CA HIS A 7 -12.78 -2.31 -5.98
C HIS A 7 -12.38 -1.15 -5.08
N ILE A 8 -12.75 0.07 -5.47
CA ILE A 8 -12.48 1.29 -4.73
C ILE A 8 -13.82 1.92 -4.39
N ASN A 9 -14.01 2.30 -3.13
CA ASN A 9 -15.11 3.19 -2.75
C ASN A 9 -14.55 4.60 -2.60
N THR A 10 -15.15 5.57 -3.29
CA THR A 10 -14.83 6.99 -3.13
C THR A 10 -15.41 7.54 -1.82
N LEU A 11 -15.00 8.75 -1.43
CA LEU A 11 -15.39 9.36 -0.13
C LEU A 11 -16.89 9.64 0.00
N ASP A 12 -17.62 9.68 -1.11
CA ASP A 12 -19.09 9.77 -1.18
C ASP A 12 -19.79 8.39 -1.05
N GLY A 13 -19.03 7.31 -0.87
CA GLY A 13 -19.53 5.94 -0.75
C GLY A 13 -19.79 5.23 -2.07
N THR A 14 -19.48 5.85 -3.21
CA THR A 14 -19.70 5.24 -4.53
C THR A 14 -18.62 4.19 -4.84
N GLY A 15 -19.04 2.98 -5.18
CA GLY A 15 -18.14 1.88 -5.54
C GLY A 15 -17.79 1.85 -7.02
N TYR A 16 -16.51 1.71 -7.33
CA TYR A 16 -15.99 1.58 -8.68
C TYR A 16 -15.12 0.33 -8.81
N THR A 17 -15.22 -0.31 -9.97
CA THR A 17 -14.30 -1.36 -10.38
C THR A 17 -13.24 -0.75 -11.29
N MET A 18 -11.98 -0.84 -10.87
CA MET A 18 -10.83 -0.33 -11.59
C MET A 18 -10.02 -1.50 -12.12
N ASN A 19 -10.03 -1.71 -13.43
CA ASN A 19 -9.22 -2.75 -14.09
C ASN A 19 -8.05 -2.17 -14.92
N GLY A 20 -7.59 -0.96 -14.57
CA GLY A 20 -6.45 -0.33 -15.24
C GLY A 20 -5.13 -1.01 -14.86
N LEU A 21 -4.24 -1.20 -15.84
CA LEU A 21 -2.86 -1.66 -15.63
C LEU A 21 -1.91 -0.46 -15.64
N GLY A 22 -1.31 -0.14 -14.50
CA GLY A 22 -0.38 0.99 -14.40
C GLY A 22 -0.26 1.58 -13.00
N GLU A 23 0.08 2.87 -12.98
CA GLU A 23 0.20 3.70 -11.78
C GLU A 23 -0.92 4.73 -11.77
N PHE A 24 -1.55 4.91 -10.61
CA PHE A 24 -2.71 5.76 -10.47
C PHE A 24 -2.63 6.59 -9.20
N ILE A 25 -3.06 7.85 -9.28
CA ILE A 25 -3.29 8.68 -8.10
C ILE A 25 -4.70 8.39 -7.60
N LEU A 26 -4.80 7.90 -6.36
CA LEU A 26 -6.07 7.54 -5.71
C LEU A 26 -6.64 8.70 -4.89
N LEU A 27 -5.79 9.52 -4.27
CA LEU A 27 -6.20 10.65 -3.46
C LEU A 27 -5.17 11.78 -3.59
N LEU A 28 -5.67 13.01 -3.74
CA LEU A 28 -4.91 14.25 -3.67
C LEU A 28 -5.60 15.17 -2.68
N ILE A 29 -4.86 15.69 -1.71
CA ILE A 29 -5.32 16.73 -0.80
C ILE A 29 -4.32 17.88 -0.90
N ASN A 30 -4.67 18.92 -1.64
CA ASN A 30 -3.76 20.02 -1.98
C ASN A 30 -3.34 20.79 -0.73
N GLU A 31 -4.26 20.98 0.21
CA GLU A 31 -4.05 21.72 1.46
C GLU A 31 -3.02 21.06 2.36
N LEU A 32 -2.91 19.73 2.30
CA LEU A 32 -1.93 18.94 3.05
C LEU A 32 -0.70 18.57 2.22
N ASN A 33 -0.66 18.94 0.94
CA ASN A 33 0.30 18.41 -0.03
C ASN A 33 0.39 16.88 0.05
N PHE A 34 -0.76 16.22 0.21
CA PHE A 34 -0.87 14.79 0.39
C PHE A 34 -1.26 14.10 -0.91
N THR A 35 -0.53 13.03 -1.27
CA THR A 35 -0.84 12.18 -2.42
C THR A 35 -0.82 10.71 -1.99
N LEU A 36 -1.86 9.95 -2.36
CA LEU A 36 -1.86 8.49 -2.33
C LEU A 36 -1.85 7.97 -3.77
N GLN A 37 -0.85 7.15 -4.08
CA GLN A 37 -0.71 6.43 -5.34
C GLN A 37 -0.86 4.92 -5.14
N ALA A 38 -1.29 4.24 -6.20
CA ALA A 38 -1.34 2.80 -6.26
C ALA A 38 -0.84 2.28 -7.61
N ARG A 39 -0.11 1.17 -7.54
CA ARG A 39 0.30 0.37 -8.69
C ARG A 39 -0.59 -0.84 -8.81
N THR A 40 -0.96 -1.18 -10.05
CA THR A 40 -1.57 -2.46 -10.37
C THR A 40 -0.65 -3.32 -11.21
N LYS A 41 -0.83 -4.64 -11.13
CA LYS A 41 -0.20 -5.63 -12.02
C LYS A 41 -1.25 -6.54 -12.63
N GLN A 42 -0.90 -7.18 -13.76
CA GLN A 42 -1.78 -8.16 -14.38
C GLN A 42 -1.98 -9.36 -13.43
N ALA A 43 -3.22 -9.75 -13.20
CA ALA A 43 -3.56 -10.88 -12.37
C ALA A 43 -3.22 -12.18 -13.10
N LEU A 44 -2.68 -13.17 -12.38
CA LEU A 44 -2.37 -14.49 -12.91
C LEU A 44 -3.43 -15.50 -12.46
N SER A 45 -3.73 -16.47 -13.32
CA SER A 45 -4.57 -17.62 -12.97
C SER A 45 -3.83 -18.57 -12.03
N ALA A 46 -4.54 -19.56 -11.46
CA ALA A 46 -3.92 -20.60 -10.64
C ALA A 46 -2.84 -21.41 -11.39
N ALA A 47 -2.90 -21.44 -12.73
CA ALA A 47 -1.90 -22.07 -13.59
C ALA A 47 -0.73 -21.13 -13.96
N GLY A 48 -0.71 -19.90 -13.43
CA GLY A 48 0.32 -18.89 -13.71
C GLY A 48 0.12 -18.09 -15.00
N ASN A 49 -0.96 -18.34 -15.74
CA ASN A 49 -1.24 -17.63 -16.99
C ASN A 49 -1.80 -16.23 -16.73
N ALA A 50 -1.34 -15.25 -17.52
CA ALA A 50 -1.85 -13.89 -17.46
C ALA A 50 -3.35 -13.82 -17.78
N THR A 51 -4.11 -13.05 -17.00
CA THR A 51 -5.56 -12.83 -17.18
C THR A 51 -5.83 -11.42 -17.70
N LYS A 52 -7.11 -11.10 -18.00
CA LYS A 52 -7.53 -9.74 -18.35
C LYS A 52 -7.73 -8.82 -17.14
N ALA A 53 -7.64 -9.36 -15.92
CA ALA A 53 -7.84 -8.62 -14.69
C ALA A 53 -6.51 -8.05 -14.18
N THR A 54 -6.59 -7.04 -13.33
CA THR A 54 -5.47 -6.47 -12.59
C THR A 54 -5.69 -6.63 -11.09
N VAL A 55 -4.61 -6.54 -10.31
CA VAL A 55 -4.63 -6.48 -8.84
C VAL A 55 -3.68 -5.40 -8.37
N PHE A 56 -3.94 -4.80 -7.21
CA PHE A 56 -2.96 -3.92 -6.57
C PHE A 56 -1.68 -4.69 -6.25
N SER A 57 -0.55 -4.06 -6.51
CA SER A 57 0.78 -4.58 -6.20
C SER A 57 1.60 -3.67 -5.31
N ALA A 58 1.32 -2.37 -5.29
CA ALA A 58 1.97 -1.42 -4.42
C ALA A 58 1.07 -0.22 -4.10
N PHE A 59 1.36 0.43 -2.97
CA PHE A 59 0.83 1.72 -2.59
C PHE A 59 1.98 2.61 -2.14
N ALA A 60 1.90 3.90 -2.48
CA ALA A 60 2.83 4.91 -2.00
C ALA A 60 2.05 6.14 -1.57
N ALA A 61 2.41 6.71 -0.42
CA ALA A 61 1.83 7.94 0.07
C ALA A 61 2.94 8.94 0.40
N LYS A 62 2.67 10.21 0.13
CA LYS A 62 3.58 11.32 0.41
C LYS A 62 2.78 12.47 1.01
N GLU A 63 3.34 13.10 2.03
CA GLU A 63 2.89 14.36 2.61
C GLU A 63 4.06 15.35 2.67
N GLY A 64 3.84 16.61 2.29
CA GLY A 64 4.93 17.58 2.26
C GLY A 64 6.05 17.13 1.31
N ASP A 65 7.31 17.33 1.70
CA ASP A 65 8.46 16.92 0.88
C ASP A 65 9.20 15.68 1.38
N THR A 66 9.09 15.38 2.68
CA THR A 66 9.93 14.39 3.36
C THR A 66 9.17 13.18 3.85
N ALA A 67 7.90 13.32 4.24
CA ALA A 67 7.09 12.23 4.75
C ALA A 67 6.64 11.35 3.58
N THR A 68 7.27 10.18 3.44
CA THR A 68 6.91 9.20 2.42
C THR A 68 6.75 7.82 3.04
N PHE A 69 5.79 7.07 2.53
CA PHE A 69 5.58 5.66 2.87
C PHE A 69 5.33 4.89 1.59
N GLN A 70 5.95 3.73 1.45
CA GLN A 70 5.70 2.80 0.36
C GLN A 70 5.53 1.39 0.93
N VAL A 71 4.55 0.68 0.41
CA VAL A 71 4.38 -0.75 0.61
C VAL A 71 4.15 -1.43 -0.72
N GLU A 72 4.86 -2.53 -0.98
CA GLU A 72 4.66 -3.35 -2.17
C GLU A 72 4.67 -4.83 -1.85
N LEU A 73 4.02 -5.64 -2.69
CA LEU A 73 4.08 -7.09 -2.55
C LEU A 73 5.48 -7.60 -2.91
N SER A 74 5.97 -8.58 -2.14
CA SER A 74 7.17 -9.35 -2.51
C SER A 74 7.00 -10.03 -3.87
N ALA A 75 8.12 -10.43 -4.48
CA ALA A 75 8.10 -11.07 -5.81
C ALA A 75 7.19 -12.32 -5.86
N ASP A 76 7.16 -13.11 -4.78
CA ASP A 76 6.29 -14.27 -4.62
C ASP A 76 4.87 -13.95 -4.13
N SER A 77 4.59 -12.67 -3.87
CA SER A 77 3.32 -12.14 -3.35
C SER A 77 2.88 -12.74 -2.01
N LYS A 78 3.84 -13.24 -1.20
CA LYS A 78 3.58 -13.81 0.13
C LYS A 78 3.87 -12.84 1.29
N GLY A 79 4.53 -11.73 1.01
CA GLY A 79 4.86 -10.71 1.99
C GLY A 79 4.76 -9.31 1.42
N MET A 80 5.13 -8.34 2.25
CA MET A 80 5.18 -6.92 1.94
C MET A 80 6.62 -6.43 2.10
N ILE A 81 7.07 -5.58 1.19
CA ILE A 81 8.28 -4.79 1.34
C ILE A 81 7.82 -3.39 1.77
N ILE A 82 8.35 -2.89 2.88
CA ILE A 82 7.87 -1.68 3.54
C ILE A 82 9.01 -0.68 3.64
N ASN A 83 8.82 0.50 3.06
CA ASN A 83 9.77 1.60 3.14
C ASN A 83 9.08 2.84 3.73
N SER A 84 9.78 3.57 4.59
CA SER A 84 9.32 4.86 5.12
C SER A 84 10.46 5.86 5.08
N CYS A 85 10.22 7.02 4.45
CA CYS A 85 11.18 8.12 4.31
C CYS A 85 12.58 7.66 3.85
N GLY A 86 12.62 6.72 2.89
CA GLY A 86 13.85 6.15 2.33
C GLY A 86 14.53 5.05 3.16
N ALA A 87 13.99 4.69 4.33
CA ALA A 87 14.47 3.56 5.13
C ALA A 87 13.63 2.31 4.84
N ASP A 88 14.30 1.18 4.59
CA ASP A 88 13.67 -0.15 4.52
C ASP A 88 13.37 -0.64 5.94
N LEU A 89 12.09 -0.86 6.24
CA LEU A 89 11.59 -1.31 7.54
C LEU A 89 11.18 -2.78 7.53
N THR A 90 11.34 -3.48 6.39
CA THR A 90 10.75 -4.80 6.14
C THR A 90 11.17 -5.83 7.20
N THR A 91 12.47 -5.91 7.50
CA THR A 91 13.00 -6.89 8.47
C THR A 91 12.44 -6.64 9.87
N ASP A 92 12.51 -5.40 10.36
CA ASP A 92 12.05 -5.05 11.71
C ASP A 92 10.53 -5.21 11.84
N PHE A 93 9.78 -4.86 10.80
CA PHE A 93 8.33 -5.03 10.73
C PHE A 93 7.91 -6.51 10.87
N TYR A 94 8.68 -7.44 10.30
CA TYR A 94 8.41 -8.87 10.42
C TYR A 94 8.98 -9.49 11.71
N ALA A 95 10.05 -8.93 12.27
CA ALA A 95 10.67 -9.42 13.50
C ALA A 95 9.80 -9.19 14.74
N ASP A 96 8.92 -8.19 14.74
CA ASP A 96 8.00 -7.90 15.85
C ASP A 96 6.54 -7.86 15.38
N GLU A 97 5.70 -8.74 15.93
CA GLU A 97 4.24 -8.73 15.67
C GLU A 97 3.54 -7.49 16.23
N ARG A 98 4.19 -6.77 17.15
CA ARG A 98 3.74 -5.51 17.73
C ARG A 98 4.56 -4.32 17.22
N TYR A 99 5.23 -4.48 16.08
CA TYR A 99 6.05 -3.43 15.48
C TYR A 99 5.32 -2.09 15.49
N ASN A 100 5.98 -1.09 16.06
CA ASN A 100 5.52 0.29 16.12
C ASN A 100 6.75 1.20 16.02
N GLY A 101 7.17 1.48 14.80
CA GLY A 101 8.31 2.31 14.48
C GLY A 101 7.88 3.70 14.03
N SER A 102 8.76 4.68 14.20
CA SER A 102 8.60 6.00 13.60
C SER A 102 9.90 6.37 12.87
N ASN A 103 9.78 6.95 11.69
CA ASN A 103 10.94 7.53 11.03
C ASN A 103 11.10 8.99 11.49
N VAL A 104 12.14 9.24 12.28
CA VAL A 104 12.45 10.55 12.90
C VAL A 104 12.66 11.67 11.85
N VAL A 105 12.93 11.32 10.58
CA VAL A 105 13.13 12.32 9.52
C VAL A 105 11.86 13.10 9.19
N ALA A 106 10.68 12.47 9.31
CA ALA A 106 9.42 13.10 8.91
C ALA A 106 8.22 12.65 9.77
N ASP A 107 8.48 12.06 10.93
CA ASP A 107 7.48 11.58 11.90
C ASP A 107 6.41 10.62 11.34
N VAL A 108 6.68 9.96 10.22
CA VAL A 108 5.81 8.90 9.70
C VAL A 108 5.88 7.70 10.65
N GLN A 109 4.76 7.40 11.30
CA GLN A 109 4.63 6.24 12.17
C GLN A 109 4.16 5.05 11.36
N VAL A 110 4.83 3.91 11.51
CA VAL A 110 4.47 2.65 10.86
C VAL A 110 4.24 1.62 11.94
N SER A 111 3.04 1.05 11.98
CA SER A 111 2.69 -0.01 12.91
C SER A 111 2.14 -1.25 12.20
N ARG A 112 2.40 -2.40 12.81
CA ARG A 112 1.86 -3.69 12.37
C ARG A 112 0.59 -4.02 13.13
N LYS A 113 -0.39 -4.57 12.42
CA LYS A 113 -1.58 -5.16 13.01
C LYS A 113 -1.89 -6.49 12.33
N GLU A 114 -2.43 -7.42 13.10
CA GLU A 114 -2.96 -8.67 12.58
C GLU A 114 -4.48 -8.67 12.73
N LYS A 115 -5.22 -9.03 11.67
CA LYS A 115 -6.67 -9.17 11.71
C LYS A 115 -7.12 -10.27 10.76
N ASN A 116 -7.88 -11.24 11.25
CA ASN A 116 -8.42 -12.35 10.45
C ASN A 116 -7.32 -13.09 9.64
N ASN A 117 -6.18 -13.37 10.28
CA ASN A 117 -5.01 -14.00 9.67
C ASN A 117 -4.42 -13.21 8.48
N LYS A 118 -4.56 -11.88 8.52
CA LYS A 118 -3.95 -10.94 7.57
C LYS A 118 -3.09 -9.95 8.33
N THR A 119 -1.86 -9.80 7.84
CA THR A 119 -0.95 -8.73 8.25
C THR A 119 -1.37 -7.42 7.60
N ILE A 120 -1.40 -6.36 8.40
CA ILE A 120 -1.78 -5.01 8.02
C ILE A 120 -0.62 -4.09 8.42
N ALA A 121 -0.13 -3.31 7.46
CA ALA A 121 0.73 -2.16 7.73
C ALA A 121 -0.13 -0.91 7.85
N LEU A 122 0.00 -0.18 8.95
CA LEU A 122 -0.66 1.10 9.21
C LEU A 122 0.41 2.19 9.17
N ALA A 123 0.28 3.15 8.26
CA ALA A 123 1.12 4.34 8.21
C ALA A 123 0.30 5.56 8.65
N ALA A 124 0.82 6.32 9.61
CA ALA A 124 0.28 7.61 10.02
C ALA A 124 1.28 8.71 9.63
N PHE A 125 0.76 9.74 8.98
CA PHE A 125 1.50 10.91 8.53
C PHE A 125 1.35 12.06 9.54
N PRO A 126 2.27 13.05 9.55
CA PRO A 126 2.36 14.02 10.64
C PRO A 126 1.26 15.10 10.69
N SER A 127 0.48 15.34 9.61
CA SER A 127 -0.57 16.37 9.58
C SER A 127 -1.97 15.93 10.02
#